data_AF-X7XTV4-F1
#
_entry.id   AF-X7XTV4-F1
#
_cell.length_a   1.000
_cell.length_b   1.000
_cell.length_c   1.000
_cell.angle_alpha   90.00
_cell.angle_beta   90.00
_cell.angle_gamma   90.00
#
_symmetry.space_group_name_H-M   'P 1'
#
loop_
_entity.id
_entity.type
_entity.pdbx_description
1 polymer ?
#
loop_
_entity_poly.entity_id
_entity_poly.type
_entity_poly.pdbx_seq_one_letter_code
_entity_poly.pdbx_strand_id
1 'polypeptide(L)'
;MDCAWRTAGYPAATGPARRVQTYAGTDRQVRGRLLDVLRGNDSPVSRAELDVAWLTDVAQRDRALDSLLVDGLVTRTPDGRFALAGEE
;
A
#
# COMPACT_ATOMS: atom_id res chain seq x y z
N MET A 1 -9.23 -23.06 -21.61
CA MET A 1 -7.97 -22.27 -21.70
C MET A 1 -7.92 -21.63 -23.07
N ASP A 2 -8.55 -20.47 -23.25
CA ASP A 2 -8.29 -19.65 -24.44
C ASP A 2 -8.33 -18.18 -24.01
N CYS A 3 -7.26 -17.46 -24.28
CA CYS A 3 -7.09 -16.07 -23.85
C CYS A 3 -7.55 -15.18 -24.99
N ALA A 4 -8.66 -14.47 -24.82
CA ALA A 4 -9.30 -13.67 -25.88
C ALA A 4 -8.36 -12.69 -26.59
N TRP A 5 -7.34 -12.16 -25.88
CA TRP A 5 -6.30 -11.31 -26.46
C TRP A 5 -5.40 -12.05 -27.47
N ARG A 6 -5.07 -13.31 -27.18
CA ARG A 6 -4.30 -14.19 -28.06
C ARG A 6 -5.12 -14.58 -29.29
N THR A 7 -6.40 -14.89 -29.09
CA THR A 7 -7.36 -15.22 -30.17
C THR A 7 -7.60 -14.03 -31.10
N ALA A 8 -7.49 -12.80 -30.57
CA ALA A 8 -7.57 -11.56 -31.33
C ALA A 8 -6.29 -11.20 -32.12
N GLY A 9 -5.25 -12.05 -32.11
CA GLY A 9 -4.04 -11.82 -32.91
C GLY A 9 -3.12 -10.72 -32.37
N TYR A 10 -3.11 -10.49 -31.06
CA TYR A 10 -2.24 -9.50 -30.40
C TYR A 10 -2.47 -8.05 -30.88
N PRO A 11 -3.70 -7.53 -30.82
CA PRO A 11 -3.98 -6.18 -31.29
C PRO A 11 -3.15 -5.14 -30.53
N ALA A 12 -2.52 -4.22 -31.26
CA ALA A 12 -1.77 -3.11 -30.67
C ALA A 12 -2.71 -2.17 -29.90
N ALA A 13 -2.27 -1.67 -28.75
CA ALA A 13 -3.07 -0.77 -27.93
C ALA A 13 -3.33 0.56 -28.68
N THR A 14 -4.58 0.82 -29.05
CA THR A 14 -5.01 1.97 -29.87
C THR A 14 -5.26 3.26 -29.08
N GLY A 15 -4.76 3.35 -27.84
CA GLY A 15 -5.01 4.49 -26.95
C GLY A 15 -3.78 5.36 -26.75
N PRO A 16 -3.93 6.67 -26.49
CA PRO A 16 -2.82 7.49 -26.01
C PRO A 16 -2.24 6.85 -24.75
N ALA A 17 -0.90 6.82 -24.64
CA ALA A 17 -0.22 6.29 -23.47
C ALA A 17 -0.79 6.98 -22.23
N ARG A 18 -1.47 6.21 -21.36
CA ARG A 18 -1.99 6.74 -20.10
C ARG A 18 -0.82 7.38 -19.37
N ARG A 19 -0.97 8.64 -18.93
CA ARG A 19 0.04 9.29 -18.09
C ARG A 19 0.28 8.40 -16.88
N VAL A 20 1.45 7.79 -16.83
CA VAL A 20 1.85 6.93 -15.73
C VAL A 20 2.13 7.86 -14.57
N GLN A 21 1.40 7.71 -13.47
CA GLN A 21 1.65 8.46 -12.26
C GLN A 21 3.06 8.11 -11.77
N THR A 22 3.93 9.12 -11.58
CA THR A 22 5.27 8.94 -11.01
C THR A 22 5.14 8.24 -9.67
N TYR A 23 5.90 7.16 -9.44
CA TYR A 23 5.82 6.35 -8.22
C TYR A 23 6.23 7.13 -6.96
N ALA A 24 7.21 8.03 -7.09
CA ALA A 24 7.71 8.84 -6.00
C ALA A 24 6.64 9.82 -5.48
N GLY A 25 6.41 9.82 -4.17
CA GLY A 25 5.43 10.68 -3.49
C GLY A 25 3.98 10.22 -3.67
N THR A 26 3.74 8.94 -3.95
CA THR A 26 2.38 8.39 -4.09
C THR A 26 1.95 7.60 -2.88
N ASP A 27 0.63 7.50 -2.66
CA ASP A 27 0.07 6.67 -1.59
C ASP A 27 0.55 5.22 -1.66
N ARG A 28 0.83 4.69 -2.86
CA ARG A 28 1.42 3.34 -3.03
C ARG A 28 2.82 3.23 -2.42
N GLN A 29 3.66 4.25 -2.57
CA GLN A 29 4.99 4.27 -1.95
C GLN A 29 4.89 4.33 -0.43
N VAL A 30 3.98 5.16 0.10
CA VAL A 30 3.77 5.32 1.55
C VAL A 30 3.24 4.04 2.16
N ARG A 31 2.22 3.42 1.54
CA ARG A 31 1.71 2.10 1.93
C ARG A 31 2.81 1.05 2.00
N GLY A 32 3.68 1.01 0.97
CA GLY A 32 4.83 0.12 0.93
C GLY A 32 5.78 0.35 2.10
N ARG A 33 6.10 1.61 2.43
CA ARG A 33 6.95 1.99 3.57
C ARG A 33 6.33 1.55 4.91
N LEU A 34 5.04 1.80 5.09
CA LEU A 34 4.33 1.43 6.33
C LEU A 34 4.30 -0.10 6.51
N LEU A 35 4.01 -0.84 5.45
CA LEU A 35 4.02 -2.30 5.46
C LEU A 35 5.44 -2.87 5.67
N ASP A 36 6.47 -2.21 5.16
CA ASP A 36 7.87 -2.61 5.36
C ASP A 36 8.27 -2.51 6.84
N VAL A 37 7.90 -1.42 7.51
CA VAL A 37 8.09 -1.27 8.96
C VAL A 37 7.32 -2.35 9.73
N LEU A 38 6.07 -2.60 9.37
CA LEU A 38 5.28 -3.65 10.02
C LEU A 38 5.87 -5.05 9.82
N ARG A 39 6.37 -5.38 8.61
CA ARG A 39 7.06 -6.66 8.34
C ARG A 39 8.42 -6.78 9.00
N GLY A 40 9.08 -5.66 9.25
CA GLY A 40 10.36 -5.62 9.95
C GLY A 40 10.25 -5.72 11.47
N ASN A 41 9.03 -5.69 12.02
CA ASN A 41 8.76 -5.80 13.44
C ASN A 41 7.84 -6.99 13.73
N ASP A 42 8.36 -8.00 14.44
CA ASP A 42 7.58 -9.15 14.96
C ASP A 42 6.56 -8.77 16.05
N SER A 43 6.24 -7.49 16.21
CA SER A 43 5.35 -7.00 17.27
C SER A 43 4.55 -5.80 16.79
N PRO A 44 3.34 -5.58 17.35
CA PRO A 44 2.52 -4.43 17.00
C PRO A 44 3.29 -3.13 17.24
N VAL A 45 3.45 -2.33 16.18
CA VAL A 45 4.19 -1.07 16.21
C VAL A 45 3.28 0.08 16.62
N SER A 46 3.86 1.04 17.31
CA SER A 46 3.17 2.27 17.70
C SER A 46 2.95 3.20 16.49
N ARG A 47 2.02 4.14 16.63
CA ARG A 47 1.83 5.19 15.64
C ARG A 47 3.12 6.00 15.40
N ALA A 48 3.91 6.23 16.44
CA ALA A 48 5.18 6.96 16.34
C ALA A 48 6.20 6.26 15.44
N GLU A 49 6.21 4.93 15.43
CA GLU A 49 7.10 4.13 14.58
C GLU A 49 6.68 4.16 13.11
N LEU A 50 5.37 4.17 12.84
CA LEU A 50 4.86 4.41 11.49
C LEU A 50 5.11 5.86 11.04
N ASP A 51 5.11 6.79 11.99
CA ASP A 51 5.33 8.20 11.71
C ASP A 51 6.76 8.47 11.22
N VAL A 52 7.77 7.79 11.79
CA VAL A 52 9.17 7.89 11.33
C VAL A 52 9.40 7.22 9.97
N ALA A 53 8.56 6.27 9.57
CA ALA A 53 8.62 5.63 8.26
C ALA A 53 8.33 6.61 7.11
N TRP A 54 7.53 7.64 7.38
CA TRP A 54 7.15 8.68 6.42
C TRP A 54 6.98 10.03 7.10
N LEU A 55 8.07 10.81 7.13
CA LEU A 55 8.14 12.15 7.71
C LEU A 55 7.81 13.27 6.71
N THR A 56 7.73 12.96 5.42
CA THR A 56 7.58 13.97 4.36
C THR A 56 6.19 14.58 4.32
N ASP A 57 5.14 13.78 4.49
CA ASP A 57 3.75 14.25 4.44
C ASP A 57 2.87 13.43 5.40
N VAL A 58 2.43 14.08 6.47
CA VAL A 58 1.59 13.46 7.52
C VAL A 58 0.20 13.11 6.98
N ALA A 59 -0.40 13.97 6.15
CA ALA A 59 -1.73 13.74 5.61
C ALA A 59 -1.73 12.59 4.61
N GLN A 60 -0.66 12.44 3.83
CA GLN A 60 -0.49 11.30 2.94
C GLN A 60 -0.30 9.99 3.71
N ARG A 61 0.49 10.01 4.77
CA ARG A 61 0.64 8.87 5.68
C ARG A 61 -0.67 8.46 6.32
N ASP A 62 -1.46 9.41 6.82
CA ASP A 62 -2.78 9.13 7.40
C ASP A 62 -3.71 8.47 6.40
N ARG A 63 -3.81 9.00 5.18
CA ARG A 63 -4.63 8.40 4.12
C ARG A 63 -4.14 7.02 3.70
N ALA A 64 -2.83 6.83 3.60
CA ALA A 64 -2.23 5.53 3.30
C ALA A 64 -2.52 4.50 4.40
N LEU A 65 -2.42 4.90 5.67
CA LEU A 65 -2.72 4.04 6.82
C LEU A 65 -4.20 3.69 6.89
N ASP A 66 -5.08 4.66 6.69
CA ASP A 66 -6.53 4.45 6.63
C ASP A 66 -6.90 3.46 5.51
N SER A 67 -6.35 3.65 4.31
CA SER A 67 -6.52 2.70 3.22
C SER A 67 -6.02 1.30 3.57
N LEU A 68 -4.92 1.15 4.33
CA LEU A 68 -4.42 -0.17 4.74
C LEU A 68 -5.33 -0.87 5.76
N LEU A 69 -5.94 -0.11 6.66
CA LEU A 69 -6.94 -0.61 7.60
C LEU A 69 -8.21 -1.05 6.85
N VAL A 70 -8.68 -0.23 5.91
CA VAL A 70 -9.86 -0.52 5.07
C VAL A 70 -9.62 -1.72 4.15
N ASP A 71 -8.42 -1.83 3.55
CA ASP A 71 -8.03 -2.98 2.74
C ASP A 71 -7.83 -4.27 3.56
N GLY A 72 -7.84 -4.17 4.90
CA GLY A 72 -7.62 -5.31 5.80
C GLY A 72 -6.21 -5.87 5.70
N LEU A 73 -5.22 -5.02 5.40
CA LEU A 73 -3.78 -5.38 5.39
C LEU A 73 -3.10 -5.06 6.71
N VAL A 74 -3.64 -4.11 7.46
CA VAL A 74 -3.18 -3.70 8.77
C VAL A 74 -4.37 -3.77 9.71
N THR A 75 -4.14 -4.21 10.94
CA THR A 75 -5.14 -4.17 12.02
C THR A 75 -4.67 -3.27 13.15
N ARG A 76 -5.63 -2.70 13.88
CA ARG A 76 -5.36 -1.90 15.08
C ARG A 76 -5.64 -2.75 16.31
N THR A 77 -4.63 -2.92 17.16
CA THR A 77 -4.75 -3.68 18.41
C THR A 77 -5.57 -2.89 19.45
N PRO A 78 -6.09 -3.57 20.49
CA PRO A 78 -6.82 -2.92 21.59
C PRO A 78 -5.98 -1.84 22.29
N ASP A 79 -4.66 -2.02 22.36
CA ASP A 79 -3.70 -1.06 22.90
C ASP A 79 -3.43 0.15 21.99
N GLY A 80 -4.11 0.24 20.84
CA GLY A 80 -3.97 1.33 19.89
C GLY A 80 -2.71 1.25 19.01
N ARG A 81 -2.06 0.09 18.92
CA ARG A 81 -0.91 -0.18 18.03
C ARG A 81 -1.37 -0.78 16.71
N PHE A 82 -0.46 -0.88 15.74
CA PHE A 82 -0.73 -1.39 14.40
C PHE A 82 0.06 -2.67 14.15
N ALA A 83 -0.58 -3.69 13.60
CA ALA A 83 0.02 -4.96 13.23
C ALA A 83 -0.41 -5.37 11.83
N LEU A 84 0.30 -6.31 11.20
CA LEU A 84 -0.15 -6.90 9.93
C LEU A 84 -1.44 -7.68 10.17
N ALA A 85 -2.38 -7.56 9.23
CA ALA A 85 -3.61 -8.35 9.28
C ALA A 85 -3.29 -9.81 8.97
N GLY A 86 -3.74 -10.72 9.84
CA GLY A 86 -3.50 -12.17 9.73
C GLY A 86 -2.48 -12.72 10.71
N GLU A 87 -1.80 -11.89 11.49
CA GLU A 87 -1.11 -12.29 12.72
C GLU A 87 -2.09 -12.14 13.90
N GLU A 88 -3.06 -13.04 13.98
CA GLU A 88 -3.87 -13.28 15.19
C GLU A 88 -3.35 -14.50 15.96
#